data_AF-A0A8B8KC53-F1
#
_entry.id   AF-A0A8B8KC53-F1
#
_cell.length_a   1.000
_cell.length_b   1.000
_cell.length_c   1.000
_cell.angle_alpha   90.00
_cell.angle_beta   90.00
_cell.angle_gamma   90.00
#
_symmetry.space_group_name_H-M   'P 1'
#
loop_
_entity.id
_entity.type
_entity.pdbx_description
1 polymer ?
#
loop_
_entity_poly.entity_id
_entity_poly.type
_entity_poly.pdbx_seq_one_letter_code
_entity_poly.pdbx_strand_id
1 'polypeptide(L)'
;MGAKSVDTPMDPNSKLLPSQGKPLSDPEKYRRLVGKLNYLTVTRPDISYAISVIVGYFYADWASSPVDRRSTSGYCILIGENLISWKSKKQSVVARSSAEAEYRAMGLATCELIWLKQLFKELRFGDITQMTLICDN
;
A
#
# COMPACT_ATOMS: atom_id res chain seq x y z
N MET A 1 22.44 -6.02 -1.87
CA MET A 1 21.18 -6.68 -2.28
C MET A 1 20.36 -5.65 -3.06
N GLY A 2 20.24 -5.79 -4.37
CA GLY A 2 19.54 -4.83 -5.23
C GLY A 2 18.15 -5.32 -5.58
N ALA A 3 17.13 -4.88 -4.84
CA ALA A 3 15.74 -5.05 -5.26
C ALA A 3 15.49 -4.07 -6.41
N LYS A 4 15.16 -4.58 -7.61
CA LYS A 4 14.70 -3.74 -8.71
C LYS A 4 13.39 -3.08 -8.28
N SER A 5 13.29 -1.75 -8.38
CA SER A 5 12.03 -1.04 -8.13
C SER A 5 10.99 -1.57 -9.12
N VAL A 6 9.97 -2.25 -8.60
CA VAL A 6 8.75 -2.51 -9.35
C VAL A 6 7.94 -1.22 -9.32
N ASP A 7 7.58 -0.71 -10.49
CA ASP A 7 6.56 0.33 -10.58
C ASP A 7 5.32 -0.20 -9.86
N THR A 8 4.86 0.50 -8.82
CA THR A 8 3.53 0.26 -8.27
C THR A 8 2.56 0.28 -9.45
N PRO A 9 1.85 -0.82 -9.75
CA PRO A 9 1.17 -1.02 -11.04
C PRO A 9 0.00 -0.05 -11.26
N MET A 10 -0.26 0.85 -10.32
CA MET A 10 -1.33 1.83 -10.36
C MET A 10 -0.79 3.23 -10.08
N ASP A 11 -1.13 4.17 -10.94
CA ASP A 11 -0.87 5.59 -10.72
C ASP A 11 -1.81 6.08 -9.59
N PRO A 12 -1.28 6.63 -8.48
CA PRO A 12 -2.08 7.11 -7.37
C PRO A 12 -3.01 8.30 -7.71
N ASN A 13 -2.81 8.97 -8.85
CA ASN A 13 -3.68 10.02 -9.37
C ASN A 13 -4.65 9.52 -10.46
N SER A 14 -4.63 8.23 -10.78
CA SER A 14 -5.56 7.61 -11.71
C SER A 14 -6.97 7.62 -11.12
N LYS A 15 -7.87 8.40 -11.73
CA LYS A 15 -9.30 8.31 -11.43
C LYS A 15 -9.83 7.06 -12.13
N LEU A 16 -10.00 5.98 -11.37
CA LEU A 16 -10.64 4.76 -11.87
C LEU A 16 -12.13 5.04 -12.09
N LEU A 17 -12.50 5.36 -13.33
CA LEU A 17 -13.91 5.42 -13.72
C LEU A 17 -14.41 4.01 -14.03
N PRO A 18 -15.66 3.64 -13.66
CA PRO A 18 -16.24 2.33 -13.97
C PRO A 18 -16.23 1.99 -15.47
N SER A 19 -16.15 3.00 -16.32
CA SER A 19 -16.10 2.91 -17.79
C SER A 19 -14.68 2.94 -18.38
N GLN A 20 -13.64 3.09 -17.57
CA GLN A 20 -12.25 3.16 -18.03
C GLN A 20 -11.54 1.82 -17.89
N GLY A 21 -10.95 1.36 -18.99
CA GLY A 21 -10.15 0.12 -19.07
C GLY A 21 -10.71 -0.85 -20.10
N LYS A 22 -9.85 -1.71 -20.65
CA LYS A 22 -10.32 -2.85 -21.45
C LYS A 22 -10.88 -3.90 -20.48
N PRO A 23 -12.14 -4.35 -20.65
CA PRO A 23 -12.67 -5.47 -19.87
C PRO A 23 -11.72 -6.66 -19.97
N LEU A 24 -11.56 -7.39 -18.86
CA LEU A 24 -10.79 -8.64 -18.90
C LEU A 24 -11.38 -9.56 -19.97
N SER A 25 -10.53 -10.04 -20.88
CA SER A 25 -10.95 -10.98 -21.94
C SER A 25 -11.58 -12.25 -21.38
N ASP A 26 -11.17 -12.67 -20.18
CA ASP A 26 -11.70 -13.83 -19.46
C ASP A 26 -11.96 -13.47 -17.99
N PRO A 27 -13.20 -13.13 -17.62
CA PRO A 27 -13.60 -12.86 -16.24
C PRO A 27 -13.53 -14.08 -15.32
N GLU A 28 -13.48 -15.32 -15.84
CA GLU A 28 -13.49 -16.52 -15.01
C GLU A 28 -12.22 -16.68 -14.20
N LYS A 29 -11.05 -16.34 -14.77
CA LYS A 29 -9.77 -16.40 -14.04
C LYS A 29 -9.78 -15.52 -12.80
N TYR A 30 -10.23 -14.27 -12.94
CA TYR A 30 -10.34 -13.32 -11.83
C TYR A 30 -11.37 -13.81 -10.80
N ARG A 31 -12.59 -14.15 -11.24
CA ARG A 31 -13.65 -14.65 -10.35
C ARG A 31 -13.22 -15.91 -9.60
N ARG A 32 -12.52 -16.85 -10.26
CA ARG A 32 -12.00 -18.08 -9.65
C ARG A 32 -10.94 -17.79 -8.61
N LEU A 33 -10.04 -16.84 -8.86
CA LEU A 33 -9.00 -16.44 -7.91
C LEU A 33 -9.65 -15.80 -6.67
N VAL A 34 -10.54 -14.83 -6.87
CA VAL A 34 -11.30 -14.19 -5.78
C VAL A 34 -12.10 -15.23 -5.00
N GLY A 35 -12.78 -16.14 -5.69
CA GLY A 35 -13.56 -17.22 -5.06
C GLY A 35 -12.71 -18.16 -4.21
N LYS A 36 -11.53 -18.57 -4.69
CA LYS A 36 -10.59 -19.39 -3.90
C LYS A 36 -10.07 -18.65 -2.68
N LEU A 37 -9.73 -17.38 -2.84
CA LEU A 37 -9.20 -16.56 -1.76
C LEU A 37 -10.27 -16.33 -0.68
N ASN A 38 -11.51 -16.04 -1.07
CA ASN A 38 -12.65 -15.95 -0.16
C ASN A 38 -12.96 -17.28 0.53
N TYR A 39 -12.90 -18.40 -0.20
CA TYR A 39 -13.07 -19.73 0.38
C TYR A 39 -12.03 -19.99 1.48
N LEU A 40 -10.77 -19.66 1.23
CA LEU A 40 -9.70 -19.79 2.22
C LEU A 40 -9.99 -18.90 3.43
N THR A 41 -10.34 -17.64 3.27
CA THR A 41 -10.60 -16.76 4.42
C THR A 41 -11.84 -17.14 5.24
N VAL A 42 -12.84 -17.78 4.62
CA VAL A 42 -14.02 -18.29 5.34
C VAL A 42 -13.73 -19.60 6.06
N THR A 43 -12.96 -20.51 5.45
CA THR A 43 -12.71 -21.86 5.99
C THR A 43 -11.49 -21.93 6.91
N ARG A 44 -10.61 -20.92 6.88
CA ARG A 44 -9.36 -20.86 7.64
C ARG A 44 -9.29 -19.58 8.48
N PRO A 45 -9.75 -19.61 9.74
CA PRO A 45 -9.74 -18.47 10.64
C PRO A 45 -8.34 -17.89 10.87
N ASP A 46 -7.29 -18.71 10.77
CA ASP A 46 -5.89 -18.30 10.83
C ASP A 46 -5.49 -17.37 9.68
N ILE A 47 -5.96 -17.64 8.47
CA ILE A 47 -5.74 -16.79 7.29
C ILE A 47 -6.59 -15.51 7.42
N SER A 48 -7.83 -15.64 7.90
CA SER A 48 -8.72 -14.50 8.14
C SER A 48 -8.15 -13.52 9.17
N TYR A 49 -7.61 -14.05 10.28
CA TYR A 49 -6.97 -13.26 11.31
C TYR A 49 -5.73 -12.53 10.78
N ALA A 50 -4.87 -13.22 10.03
CA ALA A 50 -3.70 -12.59 9.43
C ALA A 50 -4.09 -11.40 8.54
N ILE A 51 -5.18 -11.53 7.76
CA ILE A 51 -5.69 -10.45 6.89
C ILE A 51 -6.31 -9.29 7.67
N SER A 52 -6.85 -9.56 8.86
CA SER A 52 -7.48 -8.54 9.71
C SER A 52 -6.49 -7.56 10.36
N VAL A 53 -5.21 -7.93 10.43
CA VAL A 53 -4.14 -7.14 11.06
C VAL A 53 -3.28 -6.51 9.98
N ILE A 54 -3.46 -5.21 9.76
CA ILE A 54 -2.65 -4.43 8.81
C ILE A 54 -1.78 -3.44 9.58
N VAL A 55 -0.47 -3.51 9.34
CA VAL A 55 0.52 -2.59 9.93
C VAL A 55 1.30 -1.92 8.83
N GLY A 56 1.24 -0.59 8.77
CA GLY A 56 2.07 0.25 7.92
C GLY A 56 3.23 0.85 8.71
N TYR A 57 4.40 0.91 8.11
CA TYR A 57 5.56 1.69 8.55
C TYR A 57 5.82 2.76 7.51
N PHE A 58 6.20 3.96 7.94
CA PHE A 58 6.68 5.02 7.05
C PHE A 58 7.95 5.65 7.59
N TYR A 59 8.79 6.15 6.69
CA TYR A 59 10.04 6.82 7.04
C TYR A 59 10.29 8.00 6.10
N ALA A 60 11.07 8.97 6.58
CA ALA A 60 11.50 10.11 5.78
C ALA A 60 12.93 10.52 6.10
N ASP A 61 13.80 10.47 5.09
CA ASP A 61 15.18 10.96 5.18
C ASP A 61 15.24 12.41 4.74
N TRP A 62 15.28 13.33 5.69
CA TRP A 62 15.28 14.77 5.39
C TRP A 62 16.54 15.21 4.66
N ALA A 63 16.36 15.89 3.52
CA ALA A 63 17.43 16.44 2.70
C ALA A 63 18.54 15.44 2.31
N SER A 64 18.17 14.16 2.16
CA SER A 64 19.05 13.06 1.79
C SER A 64 19.81 13.28 0.48
N SER A 65 19.18 13.94 -0.50
CA SER A 65 19.81 14.21 -1.80
C SER A 65 20.82 15.36 -1.71
N PRO A 66 22.11 15.15 -2.01
CA PRO A 66 23.13 16.21 -1.92
C PRO A 66 23.01 17.29 -3.01
N VAL A 67 22.34 16.97 -4.13
CA VAL A 67 22.24 17.87 -5.30
C VAL A 67 21.09 18.87 -5.16
N ASP A 68 19.89 18.36 -4.87
CA ASP A 68 18.66 19.18 -4.82
C ASP A 68 18.09 19.32 -3.40
N ARG A 69 18.76 18.74 -2.39
CA ARG A 69 18.34 18.75 -0.97
C ARG A 69 16.92 18.21 -0.74
N ARG A 70 16.38 17.43 -1.68
CA ARG A 70 15.06 16.80 -1.53
C ARG A 70 15.15 15.59 -0.60
N SER A 71 14.12 15.43 0.23
CA SER A 71 14.01 14.29 1.14
C SER A 71 13.63 13.01 0.39
N THR A 72 13.96 11.86 0.96
CA THR A 72 13.47 10.56 0.50
C THR A 72 12.37 10.10 1.43
N SER A 73 11.22 9.68 0.89
CA SER A 73 10.14 9.11 1.69
C SER A 73 9.90 7.68 1.28
N GLY A 74 9.60 6.83 2.25
CA GLY A 74 9.18 5.48 1.96
C GLY A 74 8.16 4.96 2.96
N TYR A 75 7.59 3.82 2.60
CA TYR A 75 6.68 3.06 3.44
C TYR A 75 6.77 1.57 3.16
N CYS A 76 6.35 0.77 4.12
CA CYS A 76 6.17 -0.68 4.03
C CYS A 76 4.83 -1.03 4.69
N ILE A 77 4.00 -1.84 4.04
CA ILE A 77 2.71 -2.29 4.59
C ILE A 77 2.74 -3.80 4.70
N LEU A 78 2.42 -4.29 5.89
CA LEU A 78 2.38 -5.69 6.23
C LEU A 78 0.96 -6.14 6.55
N ILE A 79 0.69 -7.40 6.24
CA ILE A 79 -0.51 -8.13 6.64
C ILE A 79 -0.05 -9.32 7.49
N GLY A 80 -0.39 -9.29 8.78
CA GLY A 80 0.29 -10.12 9.77
C GLY A 80 1.81 -9.88 9.70
N GLU A 81 2.56 -10.92 9.33
CA GLU A 81 4.04 -10.86 9.19
C GLU A 81 4.50 -10.73 7.73
N ASN A 82 3.59 -10.57 6.76
CA ASN A 82 3.92 -10.59 5.34
C ASN A 82 3.95 -9.18 4.75
N LEU A 83 5.05 -8.80 4.10
CA LEU A 83 5.16 -7.54 3.34
C LEU A 83 4.34 -7.64 2.05
N ILE A 84 3.39 -6.72 1.86
CA ILE A 84 2.48 -6.73 0.70
C ILE A 84 2.64 -5.51 -0.22
N SER A 85 3.04 -4.36 0.30
CA SER A 85 3.27 -3.14 -0.47
C SER A 85 4.41 -2.36 0.15
N TRP A 86 5.27 -1.79 -0.69
CA TRP A 86 6.37 -0.95 -0.25
C TRP A 86 6.67 0.09 -1.30
N LYS A 87 7.25 1.21 -0.86
CA LYS A 87 7.73 2.25 -1.76
C LYS A 87 8.87 3.00 -1.13
N SER A 88 9.82 3.41 -1.96
CA SER A 88 10.81 4.42 -1.61
C SER A 88 10.93 5.40 -2.77
N LYS A 89 10.75 6.69 -2.49
CA LYS A 89 10.70 7.73 -3.51
C LYS A 89 11.26 9.05 -3.00
N LYS A 90 12.13 9.67 -3.79
CA LYS A 90 12.55 11.06 -3.57
C LYS A 90 11.34 12.00 -3.71
N GLN A 91 11.11 12.85 -2.72
CA GLN A 91 10.04 13.85 -2.75
C GLN A 91 10.21 14.79 -3.94
N SER A 92 9.11 15.25 -4.53
CA SER A 92 9.14 16.18 -5.66
C SER A 92 9.50 17.62 -5.26
N VAL A 93 9.34 17.94 -3.98
CA VAL A 93 9.58 19.27 -3.40
C VAL A 93 10.60 19.13 -2.27
N VAL A 94 11.39 20.18 -2.04
CA VAL A 94 12.32 20.26 -0.90
C VAL A 94 11.53 20.56 0.37
N ALA A 95 11.58 19.66 1.35
CA ALA A 95 10.99 19.89 2.66
C ALA A 95 11.83 20.87 3.47
N ARG A 96 11.17 21.81 4.14
CA ARG A 96 11.82 22.87 4.94
C ARG A 96 12.16 22.41 6.36
N SER A 97 11.67 21.24 6.78
CA SER A 97 11.99 20.59 8.05
C SER A 97 11.88 19.06 7.94
N SER A 98 12.44 18.34 8.92
CA SER A 98 12.25 16.88 9.04
C SER A 98 10.78 16.52 9.25
N ALA A 99 10.08 17.25 10.12
CA ALA A 99 8.66 17.06 10.38
C ALA A 99 7.82 17.19 9.09
N GLU A 100 8.09 18.19 8.22
CA GLU A 100 7.40 18.30 6.94
C GLU A 100 7.68 17.08 6.04
N ALA A 101 8.91 16.57 6.04
CA ALA A 101 9.27 15.39 5.27
C ALA A 101 8.54 14.13 5.78
N GLU A 102 8.44 13.97 7.09
CA GLU A 102 7.70 12.89 7.77
C GLU A 102 6.20 12.96 7.47
N TYR A 103 5.57 14.13 7.56
CA TYR A 103 4.15 14.29 7.22
C TYR A 103 3.86 13.95 5.76
N ARG A 104 4.77 14.30 4.84
CA ARG A 104 4.67 13.91 3.43
C ARG A 104 4.78 12.39 3.25
N ALA A 105 5.68 11.72 3.96
CA ALA A 105 5.80 10.26 3.94
C ALA A 105 4.54 9.58 4.52
N MET A 106 4.04 10.07 5.65
CA MET A 106 2.81 9.61 6.28
C MET A 106 1.60 9.73 5.35
N GLY A 107 1.48 10.83 4.62
CA GLY A 107 0.43 11.03 3.62
C GLY A 107 0.45 9.98 2.52
N LEU A 108 1.65 9.66 1.99
CA LEU A 108 1.81 8.61 0.97
C LEU A 108 1.42 7.23 1.51
N ALA A 109 1.88 6.88 2.72
CA ALA A 109 1.54 5.61 3.36
C ALA A 109 0.04 5.48 3.65
N THR A 110 -0.60 6.58 4.08
CA THR A 110 -2.04 6.62 4.38
C THR A 110 -2.88 6.44 3.12
N CYS A 111 -2.52 7.09 2.01
CA CYS A 111 -3.20 6.91 0.74
C CYS A 111 -3.19 5.43 0.30
N GLU A 112 -2.05 4.77 0.43
CA GLU A 112 -1.90 3.35 0.11
C GLU A 112 -2.73 2.47 1.05
N LEU A 113 -2.72 2.74 2.36
CA LEU A 113 -3.56 2.01 3.34
C LEU A 113 -5.06 2.16 3.05
N ILE A 114 -5.52 3.36 2.71
CA ILE A 114 -6.93 3.61 2.34
C ILE A 114 -7.28 2.82 1.08
N TRP A 115 -6.40 2.82 0.09
CA TRP A 115 -6.61 2.05 -1.14
C TRP A 115 -6.70 0.55 -0.86
N LEU A 116 -5.79 -0.01 -0.06
CA LEU A 116 -5.82 -1.42 0.35
C LEU A 116 -7.09 -1.77 1.14
N LYS A 117 -7.54 -0.89 2.05
CA LYS A 117 -8.80 -1.08 2.78
C LYS A 117 -9.99 -1.22 1.82
N GLN A 118 -10.05 -0.36 0.81
CA GLN A 118 -11.10 -0.39 -0.19
C GLN A 118 -11.03 -1.66 -1.05
N LEU A 119 -9.83 -2.05 -1.47
CA LEU A 119 -9.60 -3.28 -2.22
C LEU A 119 -10.09 -4.52 -1.45
N PHE A 120 -9.75 -4.63 -0.16
CA PHE A 120 -10.19 -5.77 0.64
C PHE A 120 -11.70 -5.81 0.85
N LYS A 121 -12.33 -4.65 0.99
CA LYS A 121 -13.80 -4.53 1.04
C LYS A 121 -14.46 -5.02 -0.26
N GLU A 122 -13.89 -4.68 -1.42
CA GLU A 122 -14.38 -5.13 -2.73
C GLU A 122 -14.21 -6.63 -2.94
N LEU A 123 -13.10 -7.18 -2.47
CA LEU A 123 -12.82 -8.62 -2.52
C LEU A 123 -13.69 -9.43 -1.55
N ARG A 124 -14.46 -8.77 -0.67
CA ARG A 124 -15.33 -9.37 0.36
C ARG A 124 -14.54 -10.08 1.48
N PHE A 125 -13.32 -9.62 1.76
CA PHE A 125 -12.68 -9.97 3.03
C PHE A 125 -13.43 -9.29 4.17
N GLY A 126 -13.50 -9.96 5.32
CA GLY A 126 -14.22 -9.46 6.49
C GLY A 126 -13.78 -8.07 6.93
N ASP A 127 -14.50 -7.49 7.90
CA ASP A 127 -14.23 -6.13 8.35
C ASP A 127 -12.82 -6.01 8.94
N ILE A 128 -11.94 -5.28 8.25
CA ILE A 128 -10.62 -4.90 8.75
C ILE A 128 -10.84 -4.01 9.97
N THR A 129 -10.57 -4.58 11.13
CA THR A 129 -10.93 -3.99 12.42
C THR A 129 -9.94 -2.89 12.81
N GLN A 130 -8.66 -3.05 12.44
CA GLN A 130 -7.61 -2.10 12.77
C GLN A 130 -6.56 -2.00 11.66
N MET A 131 -6.20 -0.76 11.31
CA MET A 131 -5.02 -0.46 10.49
C MET A 131 -4.15 0.49 11.31
N THR A 132 -2.93 0.07 11.62
CA THR A 132 -1.98 0.85 12.42
C THR A 132 -0.89 1.40 11.50
N LEU A 133 -0.59 2.69 11.60
CA LEU A 133 0.50 3.34 10.88
C LEU A 133 1.56 3.79 11.89
N ILE A 134 2.79 3.31 11.75
CA ILE A 134 3.91 3.50 12.66
C ILE A 134 4.99 4.32 11.95
N CYS A 135 5.58 5.28 12.67
CA CYS A 135 6.76 6.02 12.19
C CYS A 135 8.02 5.21 12.52
N ASP A 136 8.92 5.04 11.54
CA ASP A 136 10.26 4.50 11.76
C ASP A 136 11.13 5.62 12.38
N ASN A 137 11.42 5.53 13.67
CA ASN A 137 12.21 6.52 14.41
C ASN A 137 13.18 5.85 15.39
#